data_AF-A0A1B6F9M7-F1
#
_entry.id   AF-A0A1B6F9M7-F1
#
_cell.length_a   1.000
_cell.length_b   1.000
_cell.length_c   1.000
_cell.angle_alpha   90.00
_cell.angle_beta   90.00
_cell.angle_gamma   90.00
#
_symmetry.space_group_name_H-M   'P 1'
#
loop_
_entity.id
_entity.type
_entity.pdbx_description
1 polymer ?
#
loop_
_entity_poly.entity_id
_entity_poly.type
_entity_poly.pdbx_seq_one_letter_code
_entity_poly.pdbx_strand_id
1 'polypeptide(L)'
;IIGVLTGYLMVTLSAANYKFSKITIVLGFLLFFGGGYAHQTYGFLFYQQDRPYNLLENAVYAGLHRITFSLGVAWIALTQYTTGFGMFKTVLAHPIYTPLCRLVYSTVLIHTVVQLAEASSVRHSEHMNYPKLFWMACADYFITNLLALPLYLMVEAPCRTIIKFLFENTRPNSDQKTSQNLSTEVPPEQPRQVVVSRL
;
A
#
# COMPACT_ATOMS: atom_id res chain seq x y z
N ILE A 1 -15.01 6.84 3.74
CA ILE A 1 -15.36 7.02 5.18
C ILE A 1 -14.39 6.24 6.07
N ILE A 2 -14.28 4.91 5.92
CA ILE A 2 -13.42 4.07 6.77
C ILE A 2 -11.98 4.60 6.83
N GLY A 3 -11.36 4.92 5.68
CA GLY A 3 -10.00 5.46 5.67
C GLY A 3 -9.83 6.80 6.39
N VAL A 4 -10.81 7.71 6.32
CA VAL A 4 -10.77 8.99 7.04
C VAL A 4 -10.88 8.75 8.55
N LEU A 5 -11.77 7.85 8.96
CA LEU A 5 -11.93 7.43 10.35
C LEU A 5 -10.63 6.80 10.88
N THR A 6 -10.01 5.91 10.10
CA THR A 6 -8.73 5.29 10.47
C THR A 6 -7.62 6.34 10.60
N GLY A 7 -7.56 7.33 9.70
CA GLY A 7 -6.60 8.43 9.80
C GLY A 7 -6.78 9.24 11.08
N TYR A 8 -8.01 9.56 11.45
CA TYR A 8 -8.31 10.23 12.71
C TYR A 8 -7.88 9.40 13.94
N LEU A 9 -8.14 8.09 13.91
CA LEU A 9 -7.71 7.17 14.94
C LEU A 9 -6.17 7.10 15.05
N MET A 10 -5.46 7.08 13.93
CA MET A 10 -3.99 7.09 13.93
C MET A 10 -3.41 8.31 14.63
N VAL A 11 -3.94 9.51 14.34
CA VAL A 11 -3.47 10.75 14.96
C VAL A 11 -3.75 10.74 16.46
N THR A 12 -4.94 10.29 16.86
CA THR A 12 -5.34 10.21 18.28
C THR A 12 -4.53 9.18 19.06
N LEU A 13 -4.30 7.99 18.47
CA LEU A 13 -3.51 6.93 19.09
C LEU A 13 -2.01 7.27 19.13
N SER A 14 -1.52 8.01 18.15
CA SER A 14 -0.16 8.54 18.15
C SER A 14 0.04 9.56 19.27
N ALA A 15 -0.93 10.46 19.50
CA ALA A 15 -0.90 11.40 20.62
C ALA A 15 -0.92 10.69 21.99
N ALA A 16 -1.64 9.56 22.08
CA ALA A 16 -1.74 8.77 23.30
C ALA A 16 -0.54 7.82 23.55
N ASN A 17 0.43 7.71 22.62
CA ASN A 17 1.57 6.77 22.69
C ASN A 17 1.17 5.31 23.03
N TYR A 18 -0.05 4.91 22.68
CA TYR A 18 -0.56 3.59 23.01
C TYR A 18 0.15 2.54 22.18
N LYS A 19 0.78 1.53 22.77
CA LYS A 19 1.46 0.46 22.03
C LYS A 19 0.63 -0.81 22.08
N PHE A 20 0.24 -1.34 20.91
CA PHE A 20 -0.44 -2.64 20.86
C PHE A 20 0.51 -3.79 21.20
N SER A 21 0.00 -4.77 21.93
CA SER A 21 0.71 -6.03 22.16
C SER A 21 0.91 -6.78 20.83
N LYS A 22 2.05 -7.45 20.69
CA LYS A 22 2.39 -8.24 19.50
C LYS A 22 1.34 -9.31 19.17
N ILE A 23 0.71 -9.88 20.20
CA ILE A 23 -0.35 -10.91 20.05
C ILE A 23 -1.59 -10.32 19.38
N THR A 24 -2.04 -9.14 19.82
CA THR A 24 -3.20 -8.44 19.23
C THR A 24 -2.96 -8.12 17.76
N ILE A 25 -1.74 -7.73 17.41
CA ILE A 25 -1.35 -7.45 16.02
C ILE A 25 -1.45 -8.72 15.18
N VAL A 26 -0.83 -9.82 15.62
CA VAL A 26 -0.84 -11.11 14.90
C VAL A 26 -2.26 -11.65 14.76
N LEU A 27 -3.07 -11.60 15.82
CA LEU A 27 -4.48 -12.02 15.75
C LEU A 27 -5.27 -11.16 14.77
N GLY A 28 -5.06 -9.84 14.77
CA GLY A 28 -5.68 -8.95 13.79
C GLY A 28 -5.26 -9.27 12.36
N PHE A 29 -3.97 -9.54 12.11
CA PHE A 29 -3.51 -10.00 10.80
C PHE A 29 -4.18 -11.31 10.40
N LEU A 30 -4.22 -12.30 11.29
CA LEU A 30 -4.83 -13.60 10.97
C LEU A 30 -6.34 -13.47 10.69
N LEU A 31 -7.05 -12.63 11.45
CA LEU A 31 -8.47 -12.35 11.27
C LEU A 31 -8.74 -11.65 9.94
N PHE A 32 -8.04 -10.54 9.65
CA PHE A 32 -8.30 -9.74 8.45
C PHE A 32 -7.73 -10.38 7.18
N PHE A 33 -6.52 -10.92 7.24
CA PHE A 33 -5.88 -11.54 6.07
C PHE A 33 -6.43 -12.95 5.82
N GLY A 34 -6.68 -13.76 6.85
CA GLY A 34 -7.28 -15.08 6.68
C GLY A 34 -8.78 -14.98 6.42
N GLY A 35 -9.51 -14.44 7.40
CA GLY A 35 -10.98 -14.34 7.34
C GLY A 35 -11.47 -13.39 6.25
N GLY A 36 -10.83 -12.23 6.09
CA GLY A 36 -11.18 -11.27 5.03
C GLY A 36 -10.89 -11.80 3.62
N TYR A 37 -9.78 -12.53 3.43
CA TYR A 37 -9.49 -13.16 2.14
C TYR A 37 -10.46 -14.30 1.83
N ALA A 38 -10.78 -15.15 2.81
CA ALA A 38 -11.80 -16.17 2.66
C ALA A 38 -13.16 -15.57 2.27
N HIS A 39 -13.57 -14.47 2.94
CA HIS A 39 -14.77 -13.73 2.58
C HIS A 39 -14.69 -13.15 1.16
N GLN A 40 -13.53 -12.65 0.73
CA GLN A 40 -13.35 -12.15 -0.63
C GLN A 40 -13.49 -13.27 -1.68
N THR A 41 -12.95 -14.45 -1.41
CA THR A 41 -13.08 -15.62 -2.31
C THR A 41 -14.49 -16.20 -2.36
N TYR A 42 -15.34 -15.91 -1.36
CA TYR A 42 -16.74 -16.33 -1.34
C TYR A 42 -17.53 -15.80 -2.54
N GLY A 43 -17.12 -14.66 -3.11
CA GLY A 43 -17.71 -14.07 -4.31
C GLY A 43 -17.78 -15.01 -5.51
N PHE A 44 -16.85 -15.97 -5.58
CA PHE A 44 -16.78 -16.95 -6.65
C PHE A 44 -17.94 -17.96 -6.61
N LEU A 45 -18.46 -18.30 -5.43
CA LEU A 45 -19.57 -19.25 -5.30
C LEU A 45 -20.86 -18.71 -5.95
N PHE A 46 -21.02 -17.39 -6.04
CA PHE A 46 -22.16 -16.77 -6.72
C PHE A 46 -22.14 -16.94 -8.24
N TYR A 47 -20.98 -17.24 -8.83
CA TYR A 47 -20.84 -17.49 -10.26
C TYR A 47 -21.09 -18.96 -10.64
N GLN A 48 -21.31 -19.85 -9.67
CA GLN A 48 -21.69 -21.25 -9.95
C GLN A 48 -23.16 -21.32 -10.37
N GLN A 49 -23.39 -21.83 -11.58
CA GLN A 49 -24.71 -21.89 -12.22
C GLN A 49 -25.71 -22.82 -11.52
N ASP A 50 -25.24 -23.73 -10.64
CA ASP A 50 -26.04 -24.78 -10.01
C ASP A 50 -26.70 -24.38 -8.67
N ARG A 51 -26.58 -23.12 -8.23
CA ARG A 51 -27.14 -22.64 -6.95
C ARG A 51 -28.37 -21.74 -7.16
N PRO A 52 -29.44 -21.88 -6.35
CA PRO A 52 -30.57 -20.95 -6.39
C PRO A 52 -30.10 -19.55 -5.98
N TYR A 53 -30.42 -18.57 -6.81
CA TYR A 53 -29.99 -17.18 -6.63
C TYR A 53 -30.75 -16.51 -5.47
N ASN A 54 -30.07 -16.29 -4.35
CA ASN A 54 -30.60 -15.55 -3.21
C ASN A 54 -30.28 -14.05 -3.34
N LEU A 55 -31.29 -13.24 -3.62
CA LEU A 55 -31.14 -11.79 -3.80
C LEU A 55 -30.57 -11.09 -2.54
N LEU A 56 -31.04 -11.50 -1.35
CA LEU A 56 -30.62 -10.92 -0.08
C LEU A 56 -29.13 -11.15 0.19
N GLU A 57 -28.67 -12.38 -0.04
CA GLU A 57 -27.28 -12.78 0.18
C GLU A 57 -26.33 -12.02 -0.76
N ASN A 58 -26.70 -11.91 -2.03
CA ASN A 58 -25.91 -11.17 -3.01
C ASN A 58 -25.86 -9.66 -2.70
N ALA A 59 -26.99 -9.04 -2.31
CA ALA A 59 -27.02 -7.62 -1.95
C ALA A 59 -26.13 -7.33 -0.72
N VAL A 60 -26.18 -8.19 0.29
CA VAL A 60 -25.35 -8.09 1.50
C VAL A 60 -23.87 -8.26 1.15
N TYR A 61 -23.53 -9.25 0.32
CA TYR A 61 -22.16 -9.46 -0.14
C TYR A 61 -21.62 -8.28 -0.97
N ALA A 62 -22.43 -7.75 -1.90
CA ALA A 62 -22.08 -6.62 -2.75
C ALA A 62 -21.78 -5.35 -1.93
N GLY A 63 -22.45 -5.13 -0.80
CA GLY A 63 -22.14 -4.01 0.10
C GLY A 63 -20.94 -4.26 1.00
N LEU A 64 -20.82 -5.47 1.56
CA LEU A 64 -19.85 -5.76 2.61
C LEU A 64 -18.43 -6.03 2.10
N HIS A 65 -18.25 -6.61 0.92
CA HIS A 65 -16.91 -6.99 0.46
C HIS A 65 -15.92 -5.80 0.44
N ARG A 66 -16.38 -4.62 -0.03
CA ARG A 66 -15.54 -3.40 -0.08
C ARG A 66 -15.21 -2.88 1.32
N ILE A 67 -16.16 -3.00 2.25
CA ILE A 67 -16.02 -2.57 3.64
C ILE A 67 -15.00 -3.46 4.34
N THR A 68 -15.14 -4.78 4.22
CA THR A 68 -14.22 -5.76 4.79
C THR A 68 -12.80 -5.57 4.27
N PHE A 69 -12.63 -5.38 2.96
CA PHE A 69 -11.32 -5.08 2.37
C PHE A 69 -10.73 -3.78 2.91
N SER A 70 -11.53 -2.72 2.98
CA SER A 70 -11.10 -1.41 3.50
C SER A 70 -10.70 -1.49 4.98
N LEU A 71 -11.41 -2.28 5.79
CA LEU A 71 -11.07 -2.51 7.20
C LEU A 71 -9.76 -3.28 7.34
N GLY A 72 -9.51 -4.28 6.48
CA GLY A 72 -8.23 -4.99 6.46
C GLY A 72 -7.06 -4.05 6.18
N VAL A 73 -7.17 -3.20 5.15
CA VAL A 73 -6.13 -2.20 4.84
C VAL A 73 -5.96 -1.18 5.97
N ALA A 74 -7.07 -0.72 6.56
CA ALA A 74 -7.05 0.18 7.71
C ALA A 74 -6.31 -0.41 8.91
N TRP A 75 -6.52 -1.71 9.21
CA TRP A 75 -5.81 -2.41 10.28
C TRP A 75 -4.30 -2.48 10.03
N ILE A 76 -3.89 -2.78 8.79
CA ILE A 76 -2.47 -2.79 8.40
C ILE A 76 -1.86 -1.42 8.64
N ALA A 77 -2.50 -0.37 8.16
CA ALA A 77 -1.99 0.99 8.31
C ALA A 77 -1.94 1.41 9.79
N LEU A 78 -2.93 1.05 10.60
CA LEU A 78 -2.97 1.36 12.04
C LEU A 78 -1.82 0.66 12.79
N THR A 79 -1.61 -0.63 12.53
CA THR A 79 -0.53 -1.40 13.16
C THR A 79 0.85 -0.88 12.78
N GLN A 80 1.03 -0.43 11.53
CA GLN A 80 2.25 0.27 11.08
C GLN A 80 2.55 1.52 11.91
N TYR A 81 1.55 2.39 12.05
CA TYR A 81 1.71 3.68 12.74
C TYR A 81 1.94 3.53 14.24
N THR A 82 1.26 2.59 14.89
CA THR A 82 1.27 2.48 16.34
C THR A 82 2.49 1.72 16.89
N THR A 83 2.80 0.56 16.33
CA THR A 83 3.85 -0.32 16.88
C THR A 83 5.16 -0.20 16.12
N GLY A 84 5.12 0.27 14.86
CA GLY A 84 6.22 0.19 13.93
C GLY A 84 6.48 -1.27 13.55
N PHE A 85 6.64 -1.57 12.26
CA PHE A 85 6.70 -2.94 11.76
C PHE A 85 7.92 -3.79 12.19
N GLY A 86 8.71 -3.35 13.17
CA GLY A 86 9.85 -4.08 13.72
C GLY A 86 10.74 -4.67 12.63
N MET A 87 10.82 -5.99 12.55
CA MET A 87 11.59 -6.76 11.57
C MET A 87 11.19 -6.50 10.11
N PHE A 88 9.90 -6.28 9.85
CA PHE A 88 9.42 -5.99 8.51
C PHE A 88 9.75 -4.56 8.05
N LYS A 89 10.09 -3.65 8.98
CA LYS A 89 10.52 -2.30 8.62
C LYS A 89 11.75 -2.36 7.72
N THR A 90 12.70 -3.24 8.01
CA THR A 90 13.93 -3.41 7.21
C THR A 90 13.63 -3.98 5.83
N VAL A 91 12.70 -4.93 5.75
CA VAL A 91 12.27 -5.48 4.46
C VAL A 91 11.59 -4.38 3.66
N LEU A 92 10.53 -3.75 4.18
CA LEU A 92 9.74 -2.75 3.45
C LEU A 92 10.51 -1.46 3.14
N ALA A 93 11.51 -1.10 3.94
CA ALA A 93 12.36 0.07 3.69
C ALA A 93 13.42 -0.17 2.60
N HIS A 94 13.50 -1.38 2.03
CA HIS A 94 14.48 -1.67 0.99
C HIS A 94 14.22 -0.78 -0.25
N PRO A 95 15.26 -0.13 -0.83
CA PRO A 95 15.08 0.81 -1.93
C PRO A 95 14.46 0.19 -3.19
N ILE A 96 14.47 -1.15 -3.31
CA ILE A 96 13.83 -1.89 -4.41
C ILE A 96 12.32 -1.69 -4.48
N TYR A 97 11.66 -1.39 -3.35
CA TYR A 97 10.22 -1.16 -3.34
C TYR A 97 9.86 0.17 -4.02
N THR A 98 10.76 1.15 -4.05
CA THR A 98 10.50 2.44 -4.69
C THR A 98 10.28 2.33 -6.20
N PRO A 99 11.16 1.70 -7.01
CA PRO A 99 10.90 1.47 -8.42
C PRO A 99 9.77 0.47 -8.65
N LEU A 100 9.62 -0.55 -7.79
CA LEU A 100 8.54 -1.52 -7.92
C LEU A 100 7.15 -0.86 -7.80
N CYS A 101 6.95 0.01 -6.81
CA CYS A 101 5.70 0.75 -6.64
C CYS A 101 5.37 1.63 -7.86
N ARG A 102 6.38 2.16 -8.55
CA ARG A 102 6.18 2.94 -9.79
C ARG A 102 5.80 2.03 -10.95
N LEU A 103 6.46 0.88 -11.07
CA LEU A 103 6.14 -0.11 -12.10
C LEU A 103 4.69 -0.60 -11.97
N VAL A 104 4.23 -0.86 -10.74
CA VAL A 104 2.85 -1.31 -10.48
C VAL A 104 1.80 -0.31 -11.01
N TYR A 105 2.07 1.00 -10.94
CA TYR A 105 1.16 2.00 -11.53
C TYR A 105 1.00 1.80 -13.04
N SER A 106 2.11 1.63 -13.76
CA SER A 106 2.09 1.34 -15.19
C SER A 106 1.45 -0.02 -15.51
N THR A 107 1.70 -1.04 -14.68
CA THR A 107 1.07 -2.37 -14.80
C THR A 107 -0.46 -2.27 -14.69
N VAL A 108 -0.99 -1.52 -13.72
CA VAL A 108 -2.44 -1.37 -13.53
C VAL A 108 -3.10 -0.75 -14.76
N LEU A 109 -2.47 0.25 -15.38
CA LEU A 109 -3.00 0.88 -16.60
C LEU A 109 -3.10 -0.13 -17.76
N ILE A 110 -2.04 -0.89 -18.03
CA ILE A 110 -2.04 -1.88 -19.11
C ILE A 110 -2.97 -3.04 -18.80
N HIS A 111 -3.00 -3.49 -17.56
CA HIS A 111 -3.83 -4.61 -17.15
C HIS A 111 -5.30 -4.41 -17.53
N THR A 112 -5.85 -3.21 -17.35
CA THR A 112 -7.23 -2.91 -17.74
C THR A 112 -7.48 -3.03 -19.25
N VAL A 113 -6.50 -2.67 -20.08
CA VAL A 113 -6.58 -2.80 -21.54
C VAL A 113 -6.49 -4.26 -21.96
N VAL A 114 -5.58 -5.02 -21.35
CA VAL A 114 -5.40 -6.45 -21.61
C VAL A 114 -6.66 -7.22 -21.22
N GLN A 115 -7.20 -6.98 -20.03
CA GLN A 115 -8.45 -7.62 -19.59
C GLN A 115 -9.62 -7.32 -20.54
N LEU A 116 -9.74 -6.10 -21.05
CA LEU A 116 -10.78 -5.75 -22.01
C LEU A 116 -10.59 -6.46 -23.36
N ALA A 117 -9.35 -6.57 -23.84
CA ALA A 117 -9.02 -7.28 -25.08
C ALA A 117 -9.31 -8.79 -24.96
N GLU A 118 -8.92 -9.41 -23.85
CA GLU A 118 -9.23 -10.80 -23.54
C GLU A 118 -10.73 -11.02 -23.43
N ALA A 119 -11.46 -10.15 -22.71
CA ALA A 119 -12.92 -10.23 -22.59
C ALA A 119 -13.64 -10.14 -23.94
N SER A 120 -13.12 -9.37 -24.89
CA SER A 120 -13.66 -9.30 -26.26
C SER A 120 -13.35 -10.52 -27.13
N SER A 121 -12.30 -11.27 -26.78
CA SER A 121 -11.80 -12.44 -27.52
C SER A 121 -12.41 -13.76 -27.02
N VAL A 122 -12.84 -13.82 -25.76
CA VAL A 122 -13.50 -14.99 -25.18
C VAL A 122 -14.90 -15.18 -25.81
N ARG A 123 -14.99 -16.10 -26.77
CA ARG A 123 -16.26 -16.47 -27.44
C ARG A 123 -16.83 -17.83 -27.00
N HIS A 124 -16.12 -18.58 -26.16
CA HIS A 124 -16.52 -19.92 -25.71
C HIS A 124 -16.34 -20.12 -24.20
N SER A 125 -17.21 -20.95 -23.61
CA SER A 125 -17.13 -21.33 -22.19
C SER A 125 -16.01 -22.34 -21.99
N GLU A 126 -14.89 -21.88 -21.45
CA GLU A 126 -13.80 -22.74 -21.01
C GLU A 126 -14.20 -23.43 -19.70
N HIS A 127 -14.03 -24.75 -19.61
CA HIS A 127 -14.24 -25.47 -18.36
C HIS A 127 -13.21 -25.01 -17.31
N MET A 128 -13.74 -24.40 -16.24
CA MET A 128 -12.95 -23.75 -15.19
C MET A 128 -12.43 -24.80 -14.20
N ASN A 129 -11.14 -25.08 -14.25
CA ASN A 129 -10.45 -25.95 -13.29
C ASN A 129 -9.56 -25.09 -12.38
N TYR A 130 -9.60 -25.32 -11.05
CA TYR A 130 -8.88 -24.51 -10.06
C TYR A 130 -7.37 -24.32 -10.34
N PRO A 131 -6.58 -25.38 -10.59
CA PRO A 131 -5.15 -25.22 -10.89
C PRO A 131 -4.91 -24.48 -12.22
N LYS A 132 -5.79 -24.66 -13.20
CA LYS A 132 -5.71 -23.96 -14.50
C LYS A 132 -5.95 -22.47 -14.32
N LEU A 133 -6.93 -22.09 -13.51
CA LEU A 133 -7.24 -20.68 -13.21
C LEU A 133 -6.07 -20.00 -12.49
N PHE A 134 -5.46 -20.69 -11.50
CA PHE A 134 -4.28 -20.18 -10.81
C PHE A 134 -3.11 -19.99 -11.77
N TRP A 135 -2.83 -20.98 -12.63
CA TRP A 135 -1.77 -20.88 -13.63
C TRP A 135 -2.01 -19.73 -14.61
N MET A 136 -3.23 -19.59 -15.11
CA MET A 136 -3.62 -18.53 -16.03
C MET A 136 -3.49 -17.14 -15.38
N ALA A 137 -3.92 -16.98 -14.13
CA ALA A 137 -3.77 -15.74 -13.40
C ALA A 137 -2.30 -15.37 -13.16
N CYS A 138 -1.45 -16.34 -12.81
CA CYS A 138 -0.01 -16.12 -12.68
C CYS A 138 0.63 -15.72 -14.01
N ALA A 139 0.24 -16.38 -15.11
CA ALA A 139 0.73 -16.07 -16.45
C ALA A 139 0.31 -14.67 -16.89
N ASP A 140 -0.95 -14.31 -16.72
CA ASP A 140 -1.48 -12.98 -17.06
C ASP A 140 -0.78 -11.88 -16.25
N TYR A 141 -0.58 -12.09 -14.95
CA TYR A 141 0.15 -11.15 -14.10
C TYR A 141 1.60 -10.96 -14.55
N PHE A 142 2.30 -12.05 -14.90
CA PHE A 142 3.68 -11.99 -15.36
C PHE A 142 3.80 -11.31 -16.72
N ILE A 143 2.96 -11.67 -17.68
CA ILE A 143 2.94 -11.10 -19.03
C ILE A 143 2.59 -9.61 -18.98
N THR A 144 1.59 -9.23 -18.18
CA THR A 144 1.19 -7.82 -18.02
C THR A 144 2.33 -6.99 -17.42
N ASN A 145 3.02 -7.50 -16.38
CA ASN A 145 4.17 -6.79 -15.82
C ASN A 145 5.36 -6.71 -16.80
N LEU A 146 5.59 -7.74 -17.60
CA LEU A 146 6.63 -7.73 -18.63
C LEU A 146 6.34 -6.70 -19.73
N LEU A 147 5.07 -6.59 -20.14
CA LEU A 147 4.63 -5.59 -21.12
C LEU A 147 4.60 -4.17 -20.55
N ALA A 148 4.38 -4.03 -19.25
CA ALA A 148 4.39 -2.74 -18.57
C ALA A 148 5.76 -2.10 -18.41
N LEU A 149 6.82 -2.89 -18.37
CA LEU A 149 8.19 -2.39 -18.25
C LEU A 149 8.61 -1.47 -19.43
N PRO A 150 8.48 -1.88 -20.71
CA PRO A 150 8.82 -0.99 -21.82
C PRO A 150 7.89 0.23 -21.90
N LEU A 151 6.60 0.10 -21.58
CA LEU A 151 5.68 1.25 -21.56
C LEU A 151 6.09 2.26 -20.47
N TYR A 152 6.41 1.78 -19.27
CA TYR A 152 6.92 2.61 -18.17
C TYR A 152 8.16 3.40 -18.60
N LEU A 153 9.10 2.73 -19.30
CA LEU A 153 10.33 3.37 -19.76
C LEU A 153 10.09 4.39 -20.89
N MET A 154 9.15 4.14 -21.80
CA MET A 154 8.86 5.02 -22.92
C MET A 154 7.95 6.19 -22.56
N VAL A 155 7.02 6.03 -21.62
CA VAL A 155 6.01 7.05 -21.30
C VAL A 155 6.28 7.68 -19.94
N GLU A 156 6.42 6.88 -18.88
CA GLU A 156 6.51 7.42 -17.52
C GLU A 156 7.87 8.08 -17.24
N ALA A 157 8.97 7.50 -17.75
CA ALA A 157 10.30 8.07 -17.58
C ALA A 157 10.47 9.48 -18.21
N PRO A 158 10.07 9.74 -19.47
CA PRO A 158 10.15 11.09 -20.02
C PRO A 158 9.15 12.05 -19.36
N CYS A 159 7.91 11.63 -19.09
CA CYS A 159 6.93 12.46 -18.38
C CYS A 159 7.45 12.93 -17.02
N ARG A 160 8.12 12.05 -16.27
CA ARG A 160 8.73 12.39 -14.98
C ARG A 160 9.83 13.44 -15.11
N THR A 161 10.64 13.35 -16.16
CA THR A 161 11.69 14.32 -16.47
C THR A 161 11.09 15.68 -16.83
N ILE A 162 10.05 15.72 -17.65
CA ILE A 162 9.35 16.96 -18.04
C ILE A 162 8.71 17.63 -16.81
N ILE A 163 8.03 16.86 -15.95
CA ILE A 163 7.42 17.39 -14.71
C ILE A 163 8.50 17.96 -13.78
N LYS A 164 9.65 17.28 -13.65
CA LYS A 164 10.77 17.83 -12.90
C LYS A 164 11.21 19.19 -13.46
N PHE A 165 11.48 19.28 -14.76
CA PHE A 165 11.90 20.54 -15.36
C PHE A 165 10.85 21.66 -15.20
N LEU A 166 9.56 21.33 -15.25
CA LEU A 166 8.48 22.30 -15.07
C LEU A 166 8.38 22.82 -13.62
N PHE A 167 8.53 21.94 -12.61
CA PHE A 167 8.35 22.30 -11.20
C PHE A 167 9.65 22.69 -10.47
N GLU A 168 10.82 22.31 -10.99
CA GLU A 168 12.12 22.67 -10.44
C GLU A 168 12.42 24.17 -10.61
N ASN A 169 11.78 24.82 -11.59
CA ASN A 169 11.84 26.27 -11.75
C ASN A 169 10.99 27.06 -10.72
N THR A 170 10.27 26.38 -9.81
CA THR A 170 9.39 27.02 -8.81
C THR A 170 9.86 26.83 -7.36
N ARG A 171 10.99 26.14 -7.11
CA ARG A 171 11.55 26.02 -5.76
C ARG A 171 12.71 26.99 -5.58
N PRO A 172 12.57 28.10 -4.82
CA PRO A 172 13.72 28.84 -4.38
C PRO A 172 14.54 27.96 -3.42
N ASN A 173 15.82 27.89 -3.70
CA ASN A 173 16.86 27.21 -2.93
C ASN A 173 16.88 27.67 -1.46
N SER A 174 16.09 27.03 -0.59
CA SER A 174 16.10 27.29 0.86
C SER A 174 16.78 26.20 1.69
N ASP A 175 17.05 25.02 1.12
CA ASP A 175 17.60 23.89 1.90
C ASP A 175 19.13 23.86 1.95
N GLN A 176 19.85 24.61 1.10
CA GLN A 176 21.31 24.66 1.18
C GLN A 176 21.88 25.65 2.22
N LYS A 177 21.10 26.63 2.71
CA LYS A 177 21.61 27.61 3.70
C LYS A 177 21.57 27.11 5.14
N THR A 178 20.73 26.14 5.50
CA THR A 178 20.59 25.70 6.90
C THR A 178 21.75 24.80 7.35
N SER A 179 22.30 23.95 6.46
CA SER A 179 23.42 23.07 6.82
C SER A 179 24.78 23.79 6.92
N GLN A 180 24.95 24.94 6.27
CA GLN A 180 26.21 25.68 6.31
C GLN A 180 26.31 26.61 7.54
N ASN A 181 25.20 27.12 8.06
CA ASN A 181 25.19 27.97 9.26
C ASN A 181 25.29 27.16 10.56
N LEU A 182 24.83 25.90 10.59
CA LEU A 182 24.90 25.04 11.79
C LEU A 182 26.31 24.50 12.08
N SER A 183 27.22 24.52 11.09
CA SER A 183 28.61 24.07 11.28
C SER A 183 29.59 25.21 11.62
N THR A 184 29.17 26.47 11.54
CA THR A 184 30.05 27.64 11.79
C THR A 184 29.81 28.29 13.16
N GLU A 185 28.75 27.95 13.88
CA GLU A 185 28.39 28.57 15.16
C GLU A 185 28.45 27.57 16.34
N VAL A 186 29.59 26.89 16.51
CA VAL A 186 29.93 26.20 17.77
C VAL A 186 31.04 27.00 18.46
N PRO A 187 30.73 27.85 19.46
CA PRO A 187 31.73 28.49 20.30
C PRO A 187 32.35 27.47 21.29
N PRO A 188 33.62 27.65 21.68
CA PRO A 188 34.36 26.67 22.48
C PRO A 188 33.81 26.52 23.90
N GLU A 189 33.76 25.26 24.31
CA GLU A 189 33.46 24.71 25.63
C GLU A 189 34.20 25.46 26.75
N GLN A 190 33.48 26.01 27.74
CA GLN A 190 34.04 26.49 29.00
C GLN A 190 33.59 25.61 30.19
N PRO A 191 34.51 25.21 31.09
CA PRO A 191 34.23 24.25 32.15
C PRO A 191 33.30 24.81 33.22
N ARG A 192 32.24 24.04 33.53
CA ARG A 192 31.25 24.33 34.56
C ARG A 192 31.90 24.36 35.95
N GLN A 193 32.14 25.56 36.47
CA GLN A 193 32.49 25.80 37.87
C GLN A 193 31.32 25.40 38.78
N VAL A 194 31.59 24.50 39.73
CA VAL A 194 30.65 24.12 40.80
C VAL A 194 30.76 25.20 41.89
N VAL A 195 29.83 26.15 41.90
CA VAL A 195 29.69 27.12 43.00
C VAL A 195 28.88 26.47 44.11
N VAL A 196 29.58 26.08 45.17
CA VAL A 196 29.05 25.84 46.50
C VAL A 196 28.68 27.20 47.12
N SER A 197 27.41 27.41 47.46
CA SER A 197 27.06 28.42 48.47
C SER A 197 25.72 28.11 49.14
N ARG A 198 25.85 27.84 50.43
CA ARG A 198 24.86 27.76 51.51
C ARG A 198 23.60 28.64 51.33
N LEU A 199 22.45 28.07 51.68
CA LEU A 199 21.68 28.41 52.89
C LEU A 199 20.77 27.24 53.26
#